data_AF-A0A1Q3B5M7-F1
#
_entry.id   AF-A0A1Q3B5M7-F1
#
_cell.length_a   1.000
_cell.length_b   1.000
_cell.length_c   1.000
_cell.angle_alpha   90.00
_cell.angle_beta   90.00
_cell.angle_gamma   90.00
#
_symmetry.space_group_name_H-M   'P 1'
#
loop_
_entity.id
_entity.type
_entity.pdbx_description
1 polymer ?
#
loop_
_entity_poly.entity_id
_entity_poly.type
_entity_poly.pdbx_seq_one_letter_code
_entity_poly.pdbx_strand_id
1 'polypeptide(L)'
;TLIIIKPRTKLKLILSHNNWSTPIQSPTEFGLVLRVSSARFPTLFTCHSRRRRCVATSDLSIMDMYMDDSDPDEYSPEDQLQLAIQDDDKDKFIQAMSYFEETFTIFATMFPYSVTANLMGYVTEYNAMNCAAALLRGEAGLRVDLNVPLPHGSYPLHHAASVFSIHLIDLYLQHGGNTDVIYNGLLPLNVALEKLGCHNYLVDWTAKDSIFKLITILCLPQMKVPLEATKLLAQHTKKATEELFRYAKDGRPLQMAVLLMVARDIVMAPIYSQDALTLNGIMSLRRCIKEEIAALMQDEVDLAGKSRYSTAVKVFKEKRAGLYSALTMLDVFEKAGDAIDAYLQADVINKL
;
A
#
# COMPACT_ATOMS: atom_id res chain seq x y z
N THR A 1 16.32 10.98 -41.65
CA THR A 1 15.11 11.75 -41.98
C THR A 1 14.65 12.53 -40.77
N LEU A 2 15.11 13.78 -40.66
CA LEU A 2 14.69 14.75 -39.66
C LEU A 2 13.64 15.64 -40.33
N ILE A 3 12.41 15.72 -39.79
CA ILE A 3 11.41 16.66 -40.27
C ILE A 3 11.16 17.68 -39.16
N ILE A 4 11.67 18.88 -39.40
CA ILE A 4 11.40 20.11 -38.66
C ILE A 4 10.07 20.66 -39.17
N ILE A 5 9.08 20.87 -38.29
CA ILE A 5 7.87 21.64 -38.61
C ILE A 5 7.79 22.85 -37.68
N LYS A 6 7.95 24.04 -38.28
CA LYS A 6 7.70 25.36 -37.67
C LYS A 6 6.19 25.60 -37.50
N PRO A 7 5.74 26.34 -36.48
CA PRO A 7 4.35 26.79 -36.39
C PRO A 7 4.19 28.19 -37.01
N ARG A 8 3.15 28.36 -37.85
CA ARG A 8 2.60 29.67 -38.23
C ARG A 8 1.10 29.53 -38.51
N THR A 9 0.28 30.09 -37.62
CA THR A 9 -0.87 30.92 -38.04
C THR A 9 -1.36 31.80 -36.89
N LYS A 10 -1.42 33.11 -37.17
CA LYS A 10 -2.09 34.17 -36.40
C LYS A 10 -3.56 34.23 -36.82
N LEU A 11 -4.47 34.63 -35.92
CA LEU A 11 -5.59 35.58 -36.14
C LEU A 11 -6.41 35.75 -34.84
N LYS A 12 -6.31 36.92 -34.20
CA LYS A 12 -7.29 38.04 -34.11
C LYS A 12 -8.26 37.93 -32.92
N LEU A 13 -7.95 38.66 -31.85
CA LEU A 13 -8.90 39.06 -30.81
C LEU A 13 -9.82 40.16 -31.35
N ILE A 14 -11.12 40.04 -31.10
CA ILE A 14 -12.10 41.13 -31.15
C ILE A 14 -12.66 41.26 -29.74
N LEU A 15 -12.52 42.44 -29.15
CA LEU A 15 -13.14 42.85 -27.88
C LEU A 15 -14.49 43.51 -28.18
N SER A 16 -15.53 43.16 -27.44
CA SER A 16 -16.70 44.03 -27.24
C SER A 16 -17.16 43.99 -25.79
N HIS A 17 -17.42 45.19 -25.26
CA HIS A 17 -17.72 45.54 -23.88
C HIS A 17 -19.23 45.47 -23.56
N ASN A 18 -19.54 45.33 -22.25
CA ASN A 18 -20.76 45.77 -21.52
C ASN A 18 -22.01 44.86 -21.65
N ASN A 19 -22.82 44.53 -20.62
CA ASN A 19 -23.14 45.18 -19.34
C ASN A 19 -23.68 44.18 -18.29
N TRP A 20 -23.25 44.38 -17.02
CA TRP A 20 -23.98 44.36 -15.74
C TRP A 20 -25.17 43.41 -15.51
N SER A 21 -25.00 42.46 -14.58
CA SER A 21 -25.84 42.26 -13.37
C SER A 21 -25.26 41.12 -12.51
N THR A 22 -24.55 41.46 -11.44
CA THR A 22 -24.21 40.60 -10.28
C THR A 22 -25.42 40.53 -9.32
N PRO A 23 -25.62 39.48 -8.49
CA PRO A 23 -24.61 39.12 -7.49
C PRO A 23 -24.50 37.65 -7.02
N ILE A 24 -23.29 37.36 -6.48
CA ILE A 24 -22.95 36.32 -5.46
C ILE A 24 -22.92 34.87 -6.00
N GLN A 25 -21.79 34.14 -6.10
CA GLN A 25 -20.66 33.94 -5.19
C GLN A 25 -19.30 33.86 -5.92
N SER A 26 -18.27 34.43 -5.30
CA SER A 26 -16.84 34.34 -5.61
C SER A 26 -16.21 33.01 -5.13
N PRO A 27 -14.89 32.77 -5.30
CA PRO A 27 -14.02 33.05 -6.45
C PRO A 27 -13.24 31.78 -6.90
N THR A 28 -13.23 31.47 -8.20
CA THR A 28 -12.10 31.66 -9.14
C THR A 28 -10.72 31.12 -8.71
N GLU A 29 -10.38 29.97 -9.31
CA GLU A 29 -9.02 29.60 -9.69
C GLU A 29 -8.44 30.66 -10.65
N PHE A 30 -7.29 31.24 -10.31
CA PHE A 30 -6.38 31.87 -11.28
C PHE A 30 -5.12 31.01 -11.36
N GLY A 31 -4.93 30.37 -12.50
CA GLY A 31 -3.73 29.60 -12.81
C GLY A 31 -2.62 30.52 -13.32
N LEU A 32 -1.54 30.63 -12.54
CA LEU A 32 -0.22 30.96 -13.05
C LEU A 32 0.55 29.65 -13.24
N VAL A 33 0.98 29.37 -14.47
CA VAL A 33 1.79 28.20 -14.81
C VAL A 33 3.26 28.59 -14.72
N LEU A 34 3.92 28.20 -13.63
CA LEU A 34 5.38 28.12 -13.55
C LEU A 34 5.79 26.67 -13.79
N ARG A 35 6.59 26.46 -14.85
CA ARG A 35 7.28 25.19 -15.12
C ARG A 35 8.52 25.14 -14.23
N VAL A 36 8.57 24.20 -13.30
CA VAL A 36 9.81 23.78 -12.63
C VAL A 36 9.98 22.28 -12.84
N SER A 37 11.19 21.92 -13.26
CA SER A 37 11.66 20.56 -13.49
C SER A 37 12.22 20.01 -12.18
N SER A 38 11.70 18.89 -11.66
CA SER A 38 12.43 18.07 -10.70
C SER A 38 11.98 16.60 -10.75
N ALA A 39 12.88 15.74 -10.29
CA ALA A 39 12.94 14.30 -10.45
C ALA A 39 11.77 13.53 -9.81
N ARG A 40 11.48 12.35 -10.39
CA ARG A 40 10.43 11.42 -9.96
C ARG A 40 10.90 10.56 -8.79
N PHE A 41 10.13 10.52 -7.70
CA PHE A 41 9.96 9.35 -6.84
C PHE A 41 8.48 9.22 -6.44
N PRO A 42 7.96 8.00 -6.19
CA PRO A 42 6.54 7.72 -6.29
C PRO A 42 5.79 8.09 -5.00
N THR A 43 4.90 9.06 -5.12
CA THR A 43 3.86 9.37 -4.14
C THR A 43 2.97 8.15 -3.85
N LEU A 44 2.75 7.89 -2.56
CA LEU A 44 1.80 6.89 -2.06
C LEU A 44 0.39 7.20 -2.58
N PHE A 45 -0.18 6.23 -3.31
CA PHE A 45 -1.55 6.16 -3.84
C PHE A 45 -1.98 7.23 -4.88
N THR A 46 -1.86 6.89 -6.16
CA THR A 46 -2.87 7.30 -7.16
C THR A 46 -3.18 6.17 -8.16
N CYS A 47 -4.35 5.53 -8.01
CA CYS A 47 -5.05 4.86 -9.11
C CYS A 47 -6.48 5.44 -9.15
N HIS A 48 -6.90 5.96 -10.30
CA HIS A 48 -7.79 7.13 -10.44
C HIS A 48 -9.27 6.96 -10.04
N SER A 49 -9.80 7.91 -9.25
CA SER A 49 -10.99 8.70 -9.65
C SER A 49 -11.01 10.10 -9.02
N ARG A 50 -11.13 11.13 -9.87
CA ARG A 50 -11.33 12.58 -9.61
C ARG A 50 -10.20 13.39 -8.92
N ARG A 51 -9.67 14.33 -9.70
CA ARG A 51 -8.73 15.42 -9.35
C ARG A 51 -9.04 16.08 -8.01
N ARG A 52 -8.13 15.92 -7.04
CA ARG A 52 -7.63 17.01 -6.19
C ARG A 52 -6.13 16.81 -6.02
N ARG A 53 -5.40 17.91 -6.21
CA ARG A 53 -3.95 18.02 -6.12
C ARG A 53 -3.63 18.12 -4.63
N CYS A 54 -2.91 17.16 -4.05
CA CYS A 54 -2.34 17.32 -2.72
C CYS A 54 -1.00 18.03 -2.86
N VAL A 55 -0.93 19.21 -2.27
CA VAL A 55 0.31 19.93 -1.99
C VAL A 55 1.03 19.12 -0.92
N ALA A 56 2.31 18.78 -1.14
CA ALA A 56 3.18 18.40 -0.04
C ALA A 56 3.41 19.68 0.77
N THR A 57 2.70 19.83 1.89
CA THR A 57 3.20 20.72 2.93
C THR A 57 4.31 19.95 3.61
N SER A 58 5.53 20.43 3.42
CA SER A 58 6.63 20.20 4.34
C SER A 58 6.21 20.77 5.69
N ASP A 59 5.45 20.01 6.47
CA ASP A 59 5.17 20.34 7.86
C ASP A 59 6.28 19.77 8.74
N LEU A 60 7.45 20.40 8.62
CA LEU A 60 8.44 20.51 9.69
C LEU A 60 8.10 21.68 10.63
N SER A 61 6.85 22.18 10.57
CA SER A 61 6.36 23.35 11.32
C SER A 61 6.34 23.18 12.85
N ILE A 62 6.88 22.09 13.39
CA ILE A 62 7.07 21.88 14.82
C ILE A 62 8.52 22.20 15.26
N MET A 63 9.49 22.27 14.34
CA MET A 63 10.91 22.51 14.64
C MET A 63 11.49 23.84 14.12
N ASP A 64 10.75 24.61 13.31
CA ASP A 64 11.17 25.93 12.78
C ASP A 64 11.26 27.08 13.82
N MET A 65 11.56 26.79 15.10
CA MET A 65 11.63 27.80 16.17
C MET A 65 13.04 28.21 16.61
N TYR A 66 14.08 27.95 15.80
CA TYR A 66 15.39 28.58 15.99
C TYR A 66 15.97 29.04 14.67
N MET A 67 15.78 30.32 14.36
CA MET A 67 16.65 31.06 13.44
C MET A 67 17.94 31.35 14.21
N ASP A 68 19.02 30.61 13.93
CA ASP A 68 20.36 30.93 14.41
C ASP A 68 21.29 31.20 13.22
N ASP A 69 22.14 32.22 13.39
CA ASP A 69 23.09 32.76 12.40
C ASP A 69 24.30 31.81 12.25
N SER A 70 24.07 30.57 11.80
CA SER A 70 25.14 29.56 11.65
C SER A 70 25.80 29.61 10.26
N ASP A 71 27.11 29.34 10.23
CA ASP A 71 27.97 29.29 9.04
C ASP A 71 27.37 28.40 7.93
N PRO A 72 27.36 28.81 6.65
CA PRO A 72 26.72 28.07 5.55
C PRO A 72 27.36 26.70 5.22
N ASP A 73 28.46 26.33 5.89
CA ASP A 73 29.18 25.07 5.72
C ASP A 73 28.92 24.06 6.87
N GLU A 74 28.17 24.42 7.92
CA GLU A 74 27.85 23.53 9.04
C GLU A 74 26.42 23.01 8.90
N TYR A 75 26.27 21.73 8.52
CA TYR A 75 24.96 21.08 8.41
C TYR A 75 24.19 21.19 9.71
N SER A 76 22.92 21.63 9.63
CA SER A 76 22.06 21.71 10.81
C SER A 76 21.96 20.33 11.48
N PRO A 77 21.77 20.27 12.82
CA PRO A 77 21.59 19.00 13.52
C PRO A 77 20.46 18.13 12.93
N GLU A 78 19.44 18.76 12.34
CA GLU A 78 18.33 18.10 11.65
C GLU A 78 18.79 17.44 10.35
N ASP A 79 19.59 18.13 9.55
CA ASP A 79 20.19 17.57 8.34
C ASP A 79 21.08 16.37 8.66
N GLN A 80 21.86 16.45 9.75
CA GLN A 80 22.72 15.35 10.19
C GLN A 80 21.90 14.12 10.61
N LEU A 81 20.79 14.31 11.33
CA LEU A 81 19.88 13.24 11.69
C LEU A 81 19.24 12.61 10.45
N GLN A 82 18.76 13.43 9.53
CA GLN A 82 18.14 12.95 8.30
C GLN A 82 19.13 12.18 7.43
N LEU A 83 20.37 12.68 7.27
CA LEU A 83 21.44 12.00 6.53
C LEU A 83 21.79 10.65 7.19
N ALA A 84 21.89 10.60 8.52
CA ALA A 84 22.15 9.36 9.23
C ALA A 84 21.04 8.31 9.00
N ILE A 85 19.77 8.74 8.97
CA ILE A 85 18.64 7.86 8.63
C ILE A 85 18.72 7.42 7.16
N GLN A 86 18.98 8.33 6.23
CA GLN A 86 19.08 8.03 4.80
C GLN A 86 20.19 7.02 4.49
N ASP A 87 21.34 7.16 5.16
CA ASP A 87 22.48 6.25 5.03
C ASP A 87 22.33 4.96 5.85
N ASP A 88 21.26 4.85 6.66
CA ASP A 88 21.06 3.80 7.67
C ASP A 88 22.27 3.60 8.60
N ASP A 89 22.94 4.72 8.92
CA ASP A 89 24.13 4.80 9.76
C ASP A 89 23.72 4.92 11.22
N LYS A 90 23.62 3.77 11.89
CA LYS A 90 23.21 3.66 13.29
C LYS A 90 24.03 4.54 14.24
N ASP A 91 25.34 4.59 14.07
CA ASP A 91 26.22 5.26 15.04
C ASP A 91 26.07 6.78 14.91
N LYS A 92 26.04 7.31 13.69
CA LYS A 92 25.70 8.72 13.45
C LYS A 92 24.29 9.05 13.88
N PHE A 93 23.35 8.13 13.69
CA PHE A 93 21.97 8.30 14.12
C PHE A 93 21.88 8.45 15.64
N ILE A 94 22.50 7.54 16.41
CA ILE A 94 22.53 7.62 17.87
C ILE A 94 23.25 8.90 18.32
N GLN A 95 24.37 9.26 17.67
CA GLN A 95 25.09 10.50 17.97
C GLN A 95 24.21 11.73 17.74
N ALA A 96 23.52 11.82 16.60
CA ALA A 96 22.60 12.91 16.31
C ALA A 96 21.46 12.95 17.34
N MET A 97 20.88 11.79 17.68
CA MET A 97 19.84 11.69 18.71
C MET A 97 20.33 12.16 20.09
N SER A 98 21.59 11.90 20.45
CA SER A 98 22.18 12.36 21.72
C SER A 98 22.29 13.89 21.80
N TYR A 99 22.55 14.57 20.68
CA TYR A 99 22.54 16.04 20.61
C TYR A 99 21.17 16.60 20.95
N PHE A 100 20.11 15.88 20.56
CA PHE A 100 18.74 16.30 20.81
C PHE A 100 18.25 15.93 22.21
N GLU A 101 18.94 15.13 23.02
CA GLU A 101 18.41 14.61 24.30
C GLU A 101 17.83 15.69 25.22
N GLU A 102 18.48 16.84 25.39
CA GLU A 102 17.97 17.91 26.26
C GLU A 102 16.73 18.61 25.67
N THR A 103 16.72 18.87 24.36
CA THR A 103 15.62 19.54 23.65
C THR A 103 14.42 18.61 23.45
N PHE A 104 14.68 17.35 23.10
CA PHE A 104 13.70 16.29 22.97
C PHE A 104 13.12 15.89 24.32
N THR A 105 13.85 15.97 25.44
CA THR A 105 13.24 15.62 26.73
C THR A 105 12.09 16.58 27.06
N ILE A 106 12.22 17.88 26.77
CA ILE A 106 11.13 18.84 26.98
C ILE A 106 9.99 18.63 25.97
N PHE A 107 10.31 18.47 24.68
CA PHE A 107 9.28 18.27 23.65
C PHE A 107 8.61 16.89 23.70
N ALA A 108 9.34 15.83 24.00
CA ALA A 108 8.81 14.48 24.17
C ALA A 108 8.13 14.29 25.52
N THR A 109 8.41 15.09 26.55
CA THR A 109 7.54 15.11 27.74
C THR A 109 6.23 15.83 27.48
N MET A 110 6.24 16.88 26.65
CA MET A 110 5.04 17.66 26.32
C MET A 110 4.18 17.05 25.19
N PHE A 111 4.82 16.40 24.21
CA PHE A 111 4.23 15.82 23.01
C PHE A 111 4.89 14.49 22.57
N PRO A 112 5.01 13.48 23.46
CA PRO A 112 5.77 12.25 23.22
C PRO A 112 5.37 11.50 21.94
N TYR A 113 4.07 11.44 21.69
CA TYR A 113 3.49 10.69 20.57
C TYR A 113 3.75 11.37 19.22
N SER A 114 3.90 12.69 19.18
CA SER A 114 4.20 13.41 17.94
C SER A 114 5.62 13.10 17.48
N VAL A 115 6.59 13.21 18.38
CA VAL A 115 8.00 13.19 17.96
C VAL A 115 8.48 11.77 17.64
N THR A 116 8.12 10.79 18.47
CA THR A 116 8.45 9.38 18.21
C THR A 116 7.78 8.84 16.94
N ALA A 117 6.54 9.24 16.65
CA ALA A 117 5.84 8.84 15.43
C ALA A 117 6.45 9.49 14.17
N ASN A 118 6.87 10.76 14.24
CA ASN A 118 7.57 11.43 13.13
C ASN A 118 8.90 10.74 12.82
N LEU A 119 9.72 10.48 13.85
CA LEU A 119 11.01 9.81 13.69
C LEU A 119 10.84 8.39 13.10
N MET A 120 9.87 7.64 13.62
CA MET A 120 9.52 6.32 13.08
C MET A 120 9.04 6.40 11.63
N GLY A 121 8.33 7.48 11.28
CA GLY A 121 7.91 7.77 9.92
C GLY A 121 9.11 7.85 8.97
N TYR A 122 10.09 8.69 9.27
CA TYR A 122 11.31 8.83 8.47
C TYR A 122 12.09 7.53 8.35
N VAL A 123 12.34 6.86 9.48
CA VAL A 123 13.08 5.60 9.51
C VAL A 123 12.39 4.53 8.65
N THR A 124 11.07 4.48 8.68
CA THR A 124 10.30 3.53 7.86
C THR A 124 10.26 3.95 6.37
N GLU A 125 10.19 5.25 6.09
CA GLU A 125 10.20 5.81 4.73
C GLU A 125 11.51 5.51 4.00
N TYR A 126 12.64 5.74 4.67
CA TYR A 126 13.98 5.47 4.12
C TYR A 126 14.41 4.01 4.22
N ASN A 127 13.56 3.14 4.77
CA ASN A 127 13.86 1.73 4.98
C ASN A 127 15.16 1.52 5.79
N ALA A 128 15.39 2.39 6.77
CA ALA A 128 16.60 2.44 7.59
C ALA A 128 16.53 1.38 8.71
N MET A 129 16.98 0.16 8.41
CA MET A 129 16.83 -1.00 9.29
C MET A 129 17.62 -0.87 10.58
N ASN A 130 18.87 -0.41 10.51
CA ASN A 130 19.74 -0.28 11.67
C ASN A 130 19.26 0.84 12.58
N CYS A 131 18.83 1.97 12.02
CA CYS A 131 18.22 3.07 12.76
C CYS A 131 16.89 2.64 13.42
N ALA A 132 16.05 1.88 12.70
CA ALA A 132 14.83 1.28 13.26
C ALA A 132 15.13 0.36 14.44
N ALA A 133 16.12 -0.52 14.30
CA ALA A 133 16.51 -1.43 15.37
C ALA A 133 17.00 -0.67 16.60
N ALA A 134 17.80 0.39 16.43
CA ALA A 134 18.26 1.23 17.53
C ALA A 134 17.09 1.89 18.27
N LEU A 135 16.10 2.42 17.57
CA LEU A 135 14.89 3.00 18.17
C LEU A 135 14.05 1.99 18.94
N LEU A 136 13.83 0.81 18.35
CA LEU A 136 12.99 -0.22 18.97
C LEU A 136 13.64 -0.85 20.20
N ARG A 137 14.97 -0.83 20.27
CA ARG A 137 15.76 -1.29 21.42
C ARG A 137 15.98 -0.20 22.48
N GLY A 138 15.62 1.05 22.19
CA GLY A 138 15.84 2.17 23.09
C GLY A 138 17.29 2.66 23.14
N GLU A 139 18.12 2.26 22.17
CA GLU A 139 19.55 2.61 22.14
C GLU A 139 19.78 4.10 21.82
N ALA A 140 18.79 4.76 21.20
CA ALA A 140 18.81 6.19 20.89
C ALA A 140 18.17 7.06 22.01
N GLY A 141 18.11 6.55 23.25
CA GLY A 141 17.49 7.26 24.38
C GLY A 141 15.96 7.33 24.36
N LEU A 142 15.33 6.93 23.24
CA LEU A 142 13.88 6.91 23.03
C LEU A 142 13.39 5.51 22.73
N ARG A 143 12.25 5.15 23.31
CA ARG A 143 11.54 3.90 23.00
C ARG A 143 10.28 4.21 22.21
N VAL A 144 10.15 3.58 21.04
CA VAL A 144 9.02 3.79 20.12
C VAL A 144 8.00 2.66 20.26
N ASP A 145 6.71 2.99 20.17
CA ASP A 145 5.61 2.03 20.03
C ASP A 145 5.18 1.91 18.56
N LEU A 146 5.33 0.70 17.99
CA LEU A 146 4.95 0.37 16.61
C LEU A 146 3.44 0.38 16.37
N ASN A 147 2.64 0.41 17.43
CA ASN A 147 1.18 0.40 17.38
C ASN A 147 0.58 1.80 17.53
N VAL A 148 1.40 2.84 17.38
CA VAL A 148 0.96 4.23 17.26
C VAL A 148 0.97 4.62 15.77
N PRO A 149 -0.08 5.29 15.26
CA PRO A 149 -0.08 5.80 13.90
C PRO A 149 1.05 6.82 13.66
N LEU A 150 1.69 6.69 12.51
CA LEU A 150 2.56 7.70 11.91
C LEU A 150 1.77 9.00 11.62
N PRO A 151 2.44 10.14 11.37
CA PRO A 151 1.77 11.44 11.15
C PRO A 151 0.67 11.42 10.07
N HIS A 152 0.83 10.61 9.04
CA HIS A 152 -0.14 10.44 7.95
C HIS A 152 -1.24 9.39 8.23
N GLY A 153 -1.31 8.89 9.47
CA GLY A 153 -2.34 7.99 9.99
C GLY A 153 -2.10 6.49 9.77
N SER A 154 -1.12 6.09 8.97
CA SER A 154 -0.79 4.66 8.81
C SER A 154 0.09 4.16 9.95
N TYR A 155 0.30 2.85 10.05
CA TYR A 155 1.23 2.28 11.04
C TYR A 155 2.54 1.87 10.36
N PRO A 156 3.67 1.80 11.07
CA PRO A 156 4.96 1.37 10.50
C PRO A 156 4.86 0.07 9.68
N LEU A 157 4.09 -0.92 10.15
CA LEU A 157 3.85 -2.17 9.41
C LEU A 157 3.13 -1.97 8.07
N HIS A 158 2.22 -0.99 7.93
CA HIS A 158 1.59 -0.68 6.64
C HIS A 158 2.62 -0.16 5.63
N HIS A 159 3.55 0.69 6.08
CA HIS A 159 4.58 1.22 5.19
C HIS A 159 5.57 0.13 4.79
N ALA A 160 6.07 -0.67 5.75
CA ALA A 160 6.95 -1.80 5.47
C ALA A 160 6.32 -2.81 4.50
N ALA A 161 5.02 -3.10 4.68
CA ALA A 161 4.24 -3.91 3.75
C ALA A 161 4.16 -3.29 2.34
N SER A 162 4.05 -1.96 2.26
CA SER A 162 3.84 -1.25 1.00
C SER A 162 5.06 -1.26 0.06
N VAL A 163 6.25 -1.45 0.63
CA VAL A 163 7.54 -1.54 -0.07
C VAL A 163 8.11 -2.97 -0.07
N PHE A 164 7.38 -3.94 0.47
CA PHE A 164 7.81 -5.34 0.62
C PHE A 164 9.14 -5.52 1.36
N SER A 165 9.42 -4.68 2.36
CA SER A 165 10.63 -4.79 3.16
C SER A 165 10.50 -5.94 4.15
N ILE A 166 10.97 -7.13 3.76
CA ILE A 166 10.96 -8.33 4.60
C ILE A 166 11.67 -8.05 5.93
N HIS A 167 12.79 -7.35 5.87
CA HIS A 167 13.62 -7.03 7.03
C HIS A 167 12.92 -6.12 8.05
N LEU A 168 12.25 -5.06 7.58
CA LEU A 168 11.48 -4.22 8.49
C LEU A 168 10.23 -4.92 9.02
N ILE A 169 9.54 -5.71 8.18
CA ILE A 169 8.38 -6.48 8.65
C ILE A 169 8.82 -7.43 9.77
N ASP A 170 9.87 -8.21 9.56
CA ASP A 170 10.41 -9.15 10.56
C ASP A 170 10.83 -8.42 11.84
N LEU A 171 11.60 -7.33 11.72
CA LEU A 171 12.01 -6.50 12.85
C LEU A 171 10.79 -5.98 13.64
N TYR A 172 9.78 -5.46 12.95
CA TYR A 172 8.60 -4.90 13.60
C TYR A 172 7.77 -5.97 14.30
N LEU A 173 7.63 -7.16 13.69
CA LEU A 173 6.95 -8.29 14.31
C LEU A 173 7.68 -8.77 15.57
N GLN A 174 9.01 -8.90 15.52
CA GLN A 174 9.83 -9.28 16.68
C GLN A 174 9.72 -8.30 17.84
N HIS A 175 9.47 -7.02 17.54
CA HIS A 175 9.29 -5.96 18.53
C HIS A 175 7.81 -5.67 18.87
N GLY A 176 6.89 -6.59 18.57
CA GLY A 176 5.49 -6.52 19.02
C GLY A 176 4.57 -5.66 18.13
N GLY A 177 4.94 -5.44 16.88
CA GLY A 177 4.09 -4.81 15.88
C GLY A 177 2.83 -5.64 15.62
N ASN A 178 1.67 -5.02 15.77
CA ASN A 178 0.37 -5.67 15.58
C ASN A 178 -0.04 -5.66 14.10
N THR A 179 -0.17 -6.84 13.49
CA THR A 179 -0.64 -7.00 12.10
C THR A 179 -2.13 -6.77 11.91
N ASP A 180 -2.91 -6.68 12.98
CA ASP A 180 -4.35 -6.45 12.92
C ASP A 180 -4.72 -4.95 13.02
N VAL A 181 -3.73 -4.04 13.02
CA VAL A 181 -3.96 -2.59 12.94
C VAL A 181 -4.58 -2.21 11.60
N ILE A 182 -5.48 -1.23 11.63
CA ILE A 182 -6.29 -0.85 10.45
C ILE A 182 -5.97 0.59 10.05
N TYR A 183 -5.60 0.78 8.78
CA TYR A 183 -5.46 2.09 8.15
C TYR A 183 -6.29 2.13 6.87
N ASN A 184 -7.18 3.11 6.73
CA ASN A 184 -8.11 3.23 5.59
C ASN A 184 -8.89 1.93 5.28
N GLY A 185 -9.26 1.18 6.32
CA GLY A 185 -9.99 -0.08 6.18
C GLY A 185 -9.15 -1.27 5.67
N LEU A 186 -7.82 -1.12 5.65
CA LEU A 186 -6.86 -2.13 5.22
C LEU A 186 -5.95 -2.52 6.38
N LEU A 187 -5.64 -3.81 6.48
CA LEU A 187 -4.53 -4.35 7.28
C LEU A 187 -3.21 -4.16 6.53
N PRO A 188 -2.04 -4.26 7.21
CA PRO A 188 -0.74 -4.38 6.55
C PRO A 188 -0.71 -5.48 5.47
N LEU A 189 -1.32 -6.64 5.74
CA LEU A 189 -1.48 -7.72 4.76
C LEU A 189 -2.24 -7.25 3.51
N ASN A 190 -3.34 -6.51 3.67
CA ASN A 190 -4.09 -5.99 2.53
C ASN A 190 -3.27 -4.98 1.73
N VAL A 191 -2.48 -4.13 2.40
CA VAL A 191 -1.60 -3.17 1.70
C VAL A 191 -0.58 -3.89 0.81
N ALA A 192 0.06 -4.95 1.30
CA ALA A 192 0.97 -5.76 0.49
C ALA A 192 0.24 -6.37 -0.74
N LEU A 193 -0.96 -6.92 -0.53
CA LEU A 193 -1.79 -7.50 -1.59
C LEU A 193 -2.24 -6.48 -2.65
N GLU A 194 -2.60 -5.27 -2.25
CA GLU A 194 -2.94 -4.19 -3.19
C GLU A 194 -1.71 -3.72 -3.97
N LYS A 195 -0.55 -3.60 -3.31
CA LYS A 195 0.70 -3.18 -3.95
C LYS A 195 1.22 -4.21 -4.95
N LEU A 196 0.99 -5.49 -4.71
CA LEU A 196 1.31 -6.55 -5.66
C LEU A 196 0.58 -6.35 -7.00
N GLY A 197 -0.66 -5.87 -6.98
CA GLY A 197 -1.41 -5.53 -8.19
C GLY A 197 -0.83 -4.37 -8.99
N CYS A 198 0.01 -3.54 -8.39
CA CYS A 198 0.72 -2.46 -9.08
C CYS A 198 2.08 -2.90 -9.65
N HIS A 199 2.49 -4.15 -9.44
CA HIS A 199 3.77 -4.64 -9.95
C HIS A 199 3.77 -4.65 -11.49
N ASN A 200 4.93 -4.32 -12.11
CA ASN A 200 5.03 -4.12 -13.56
C ASN A 200 4.58 -5.32 -14.40
N TYR A 201 4.64 -6.54 -13.85
CA TYR A 201 4.21 -7.76 -14.55
C TYR A 201 2.69 -8.01 -14.44
N LEU A 202 2.01 -7.33 -13.52
CA LEU A 202 0.59 -7.51 -13.20
C LEU A 202 -0.28 -6.32 -13.58
N VAL A 203 0.31 -5.16 -13.90
CA VAL A 203 -0.43 -3.92 -14.20
C VAL A 203 -1.45 -4.06 -15.35
N ASP A 204 -1.14 -4.90 -16.34
CA ASP A 204 -2.02 -5.16 -17.49
C ASP A 204 -2.89 -6.41 -17.31
N TRP A 205 -2.73 -7.14 -16.19
CA TRP A 205 -3.51 -8.34 -15.94
C TRP A 205 -4.90 -7.99 -15.42
N THR A 206 -5.92 -8.63 -15.97
CA THR A 206 -7.31 -8.46 -15.56
C THR A 206 -7.95 -9.81 -15.22
N ALA A 207 -9.07 -9.79 -14.50
CA ALA A 207 -9.82 -10.99 -14.18
C ALA A 207 -10.37 -11.76 -15.40
N LYS A 208 -10.30 -11.18 -16.61
CA LYS A 208 -10.67 -11.84 -17.87
C LYS A 208 -9.51 -12.61 -18.50
N ASP A 209 -8.28 -12.28 -18.10
CA ASP A 209 -7.11 -13.02 -18.53
C ASP A 209 -7.06 -14.39 -17.86
N SER A 210 -6.28 -15.30 -18.46
CA SER A 210 -6.12 -16.65 -17.94
C SER A 210 -5.55 -16.64 -16.51
N ILE A 211 -6.18 -17.38 -15.61
CA ILE A 211 -5.66 -17.66 -14.26
C ILE A 211 -4.31 -18.38 -14.29
N PHE A 212 -4.03 -19.19 -15.32
CA PHE A 212 -2.73 -19.83 -15.49
C PHE A 212 -1.64 -18.82 -15.83
N LYS A 213 -1.97 -17.77 -16.60
CA LYS A 213 -1.05 -16.65 -16.85
C LYS A 213 -0.72 -15.93 -15.55
N LEU A 214 -1.71 -15.70 -14.68
CA LEU A 214 -1.49 -15.11 -13.36
C LEU A 214 -0.55 -15.97 -12.51
N ILE A 215 -0.85 -17.25 -12.35
CA ILE A 215 0.00 -18.18 -11.57
C ILE A 215 1.42 -18.21 -12.12
N THR A 216 1.57 -18.28 -13.45
CA THR A 216 2.89 -18.26 -14.10
C THR A 216 3.66 -16.97 -13.79
N ILE A 217 2.99 -15.80 -13.82
CA ILE A 217 3.60 -14.52 -13.45
C ILE A 217 4.02 -14.53 -11.97
N LEU A 218 3.15 -15.02 -11.07
CA LEU A 218 3.45 -15.11 -9.63
C LEU A 218 4.62 -16.05 -9.33
N CYS A 219 4.87 -17.05 -10.18
CA CYS A 219 6.02 -17.95 -10.08
C CYS A 219 7.34 -17.39 -10.64
N LEU A 220 7.36 -16.14 -11.15
CA LEU A 220 8.59 -15.53 -11.64
C LEU A 220 9.53 -15.14 -10.49
N PRO A 221 10.87 -15.19 -10.67
CA PRO A 221 11.83 -14.81 -9.64
C PRO A 221 11.64 -13.41 -9.08
N GLN A 222 11.16 -12.47 -9.89
CA GLN A 222 10.88 -11.08 -9.49
C GLN A 222 9.75 -10.98 -8.45
N MET A 223 8.89 -12.00 -8.36
CA MET A 223 7.81 -12.04 -7.39
C MET A 223 8.25 -12.58 -6.03
N LYS A 224 9.47 -13.11 -5.90
CA LYS A 224 9.95 -13.74 -4.66
C LYS A 224 9.89 -12.81 -3.46
N VAL A 225 10.43 -11.60 -3.56
CA VAL A 225 10.47 -10.64 -2.44
C VAL A 225 9.05 -10.20 -2.02
N PRO A 226 8.17 -9.76 -2.95
CA PRO A 226 6.78 -9.46 -2.60
C PRO A 226 6.01 -10.62 -1.98
N LEU A 227 6.17 -11.84 -2.51
CA LEU A 227 5.49 -13.02 -1.99
C LEU A 227 5.99 -13.40 -0.60
N GLU A 228 7.30 -13.32 -0.34
CA GLU A 228 7.87 -13.63 0.97
C GLU A 228 7.46 -12.59 2.03
N ALA A 229 7.47 -11.30 1.67
CA ALA A 229 6.95 -10.24 2.55
C ALA A 229 5.46 -10.45 2.88
N THR A 230 4.66 -10.82 1.87
CA THR A 230 3.23 -11.09 2.05
C THR A 230 2.99 -12.35 2.88
N LYS A 231 3.82 -13.40 2.70
CA LYS A 231 3.81 -14.62 3.50
C LYS A 231 4.02 -14.31 4.98
N LEU A 232 5.07 -13.56 5.29
CA LEU A 232 5.40 -13.17 6.66
C LEU A 232 4.25 -12.41 7.33
N LEU A 233 3.61 -11.48 6.61
CA LEU A 233 2.43 -10.78 7.13
C LEU A 233 1.24 -11.73 7.34
N ALA A 234 0.97 -12.62 6.38
CA ALA A 234 -0.15 -13.55 6.44
C ALA A 234 -0.03 -14.53 7.62
N GLN A 235 1.18 -14.98 7.93
CA GLN A 235 1.47 -15.86 9.06
C GLN A 235 1.15 -15.24 10.43
N HIS A 236 1.24 -13.92 10.53
CA HIS A 236 1.00 -13.20 11.79
C HIS A 236 -0.39 -12.54 11.86
N THR A 237 -1.10 -12.44 10.73
CA THR A 237 -2.43 -11.81 10.66
C THR A 237 -3.54 -12.79 11.05
N LYS A 238 -4.24 -12.53 12.16
CA LYS A 238 -5.31 -13.42 12.64
C LYS A 238 -6.50 -13.49 11.69
N LYS A 239 -6.73 -12.40 10.96
CA LYS A 239 -7.85 -12.24 10.02
C LYS A 239 -7.54 -12.70 8.60
N ALA A 240 -6.42 -13.38 8.36
CA ALA A 240 -6.02 -13.79 7.00
C ALA A 240 -7.09 -14.63 6.28
N THR A 241 -7.73 -15.55 6.99
CA THR A 241 -8.85 -16.35 6.45
C THR A 241 -10.06 -15.48 6.13
N GLU A 242 -10.45 -14.56 7.01
CA GLU A 242 -11.56 -13.62 6.76
C GLU A 242 -11.30 -12.77 5.51
N GLU A 243 -10.07 -12.29 5.34
CA GLU A 243 -9.67 -11.52 4.15
C GLU A 243 -9.68 -12.35 2.87
N LEU A 244 -9.30 -13.64 2.90
CA LEU A 244 -9.48 -14.53 1.74
C LEU A 244 -10.96 -14.60 1.32
N PHE A 245 -11.87 -14.78 2.27
CA PHE A 245 -13.31 -14.83 1.99
C PHE A 245 -13.81 -13.49 1.44
N ARG A 246 -13.31 -12.36 1.96
CA ARG A 246 -13.63 -11.03 1.45
C ARG A 246 -13.19 -10.86 0.00
N TYR A 247 -11.94 -11.20 -0.33
CA TYR A 247 -11.43 -11.13 -1.70
C TYR A 247 -12.18 -12.07 -2.65
N ALA A 248 -12.61 -13.24 -2.16
CA ALA A 248 -13.44 -14.15 -2.93
C ALA A 248 -14.81 -13.57 -3.26
N LYS A 249 -15.52 -12.99 -2.28
CA LYS A 249 -16.81 -12.31 -2.49
C LYS A 249 -16.69 -11.09 -3.40
N ASP A 250 -15.58 -10.37 -3.29
CA ASP A 250 -15.34 -9.18 -4.11
C ASP A 250 -14.92 -9.52 -5.55
N GLY A 251 -14.69 -10.80 -5.88
CA GLY A 251 -14.22 -11.21 -7.19
C GLY A 251 -12.81 -10.69 -7.49
N ARG A 252 -11.91 -10.82 -6.52
CA ARG A 252 -10.53 -10.31 -6.54
C ARG A 252 -9.52 -11.46 -6.69
N PRO A 253 -9.43 -12.09 -7.88
CA PRO A 253 -8.65 -13.32 -8.08
C PRO A 253 -7.14 -13.12 -7.85
N LEU A 254 -6.58 -11.94 -8.11
CA LEU A 254 -5.16 -11.68 -7.85
C LEU A 254 -4.83 -11.86 -6.36
N GLN A 255 -5.56 -11.16 -5.49
CA GLN A 255 -5.33 -11.21 -4.05
C GLN A 255 -5.57 -12.61 -3.48
N MET A 256 -6.60 -13.31 -4.00
CA MET A 256 -6.82 -14.71 -3.68
C MET A 256 -5.64 -15.60 -4.08
N ALA A 257 -5.13 -15.48 -5.32
CA ALA A 257 -4.02 -16.30 -5.79
C ALA A 257 -2.80 -16.15 -4.90
N VAL A 258 -2.45 -14.90 -4.55
CA VAL A 258 -1.32 -14.62 -3.67
C VAL A 258 -1.51 -15.28 -2.32
N LEU A 259 -2.66 -15.09 -1.65
CA LEU A 259 -2.94 -15.73 -0.35
C LEU A 259 -2.89 -17.26 -0.42
N LEU A 260 -3.42 -17.85 -1.48
CA LEU A 260 -3.37 -19.30 -1.72
C LEU A 260 -1.98 -19.83 -2.04
N MET A 261 -1.06 -18.98 -2.51
CA MET A 261 0.34 -19.35 -2.72
C MET A 261 1.17 -19.20 -1.45
N VAL A 262 0.93 -18.16 -0.66
CA VAL A 262 1.82 -17.82 0.47
C VAL A 262 1.36 -18.41 1.80
N ALA A 263 0.07 -18.71 1.97
CA ALA A 263 -0.50 -19.05 3.26
C ALA A 263 -1.63 -20.09 3.14
N ARG A 264 -1.55 -21.03 2.17
CA ARG A 264 -2.62 -22.01 1.89
C ARG A 264 -3.03 -22.79 3.13
N ASP A 265 -2.05 -23.27 3.88
CA ASP A 265 -2.21 -24.03 5.12
C ASP A 265 -2.98 -23.25 6.20
N ILE A 266 -2.77 -21.93 6.27
CA ILE A 266 -3.46 -21.04 7.20
C ILE A 266 -4.88 -20.76 6.73
N VAL A 267 -5.04 -20.29 5.48
CA VAL A 267 -6.32 -19.77 4.98
C VAL A 267 -7.31 -20.87 4.57
N MET A 268 -6.82 -22.10 4.36
CA MET A 268 -7.65 -23.28 4.08
C MET A 268 -7.81 -24.22 5.28
N ALA A 269 -7.29 -23.83 6.45
CA ALA A 269 -7.53 -24.58 7.68
C ALA A 269 -9.03 -24.79 7.92
N PRO A 270 -9.46 -25.97 8.45
CA PRO A 270 -10.86 -26.21 8.75
C PRO A 270 -11.40 -25.14 9.71
N ILE A 271 -12.50 -24.48 9.33
CA ILE A 271 -13.18 -23.53 10.19
C ILE A 271 -14.10 -24.35 11.11
N TYR A 272 -13.81 -24.36 12.41
CA TYR A 272 -14.71 -24.94 13.41
C TYR A 272 -15.89 -24.00 13.62
N SER A 273 -16.99 -24.19 12.89
CA SER A 273 -18.26 -23.57 13.23
C SER A 273 -19.01 -24.38 14.29
N GLN A 274 -19.70 -23.69 15.18
CA GLN A 274 -20.49 -24.27 16.28
C GLN A 274 -21.68 -25.13 15.79
N ASP A 275 -22.06 -24.99 14.52
CA ASP A 275 -23.02 -25.86 13.86
C ASP A 275 -22.30 -27.00 13.15
N ALA A 276 -22.57 -28.22 13.62
CA ALA A 276 -21.95 -29.46 13.21
C ALA A 276 -22.14 -29.77 11.72
N LEU A 277 -21.10 -29.50 10.92
CA LEU A 277 -20.69 -30.22 9.70
C LEU A 277 -19.28 -29.73 9.38
N THR A 278 -18.29 -30.63 9.42
CA THR A 278 -16.88 -30.33 9.10
C THR A 278 -16.74 -29.94 7.63
N LEU A 279 -16.95 -28.68 7.31
CA LEU A 279 -16.74 -28.16 5.96
C LEU A 279 -15.26 -27.78 5.83
N ASN A 280 -14.56 -28.48 4.93
CA ASN A 280 -13.25 -28.05 4.44
C ASN A 280 -13.32 -26.56 4.02
N GLY A 281 -12.31 -25.75 4.37
CA GLY A 281 -12.23 -24.32 4.03
C GLY A 281 -12.51 -24.05 2.54
N ILE A 282 -12.03 -24.95 1.66
CA ILE A 282 -12.28 -24.90 0.21
C ILE A 282 -13.78 -25.03 -0.11
N MET A 283 -14.51 -25.95 0.54
CA MET A 283 -15.95 -26.14 0.29
C MET A 283 -16.77 -24.93 0.74
N SER A 284 -16.45 -24.37 1.91
CA SER A 284 -17.10 -23.14 2.39
C SER A 284 -16.83 -21.96 1.45
N LEU A 285 -15.61 -21.80 0.95
CA LEU A 285 -15.24 -20.72 0.06
C LEU A 285 -15.89 -20.88 -1.32
N ARG A 286 -15.89 -22.10 -1.87
CA ARG A 286 -16.57 -22.43 -3.15
C ARG A 286 -18.07 -22.15 -3.06
N ARG A 287 -18.72 -22.51 -1.95
CA ARG A 287 -20.14 -22.20 -1.70
C ARG A 287 -20.37 -20.69 -1.65
N CYS A 288 -19.54 -19.97 -0.89
CA CYS A 288 -19.60 -18.51 -0.79
C CYS A 288 -19.53 -17.82 -2.15
N ILE A 289 -18.62 -18.23 -3.03
CA ILE A 289 -18.49 -17.65 -4.37
C ILE A 289 -19.72 -17.95 -5.24
N LYS A 290 -20.27 -19.18 -5.15
CA LYS A 290 -21.48 -19.56 -5.90
C LYS A 290 -22.71 -18.77 -5.45
N GLU A 291 -22.86 -18.54 -4.14
CA GLU A 291 -23.93 -17.71 -3.58
C GLU A 291 -23.82 -16.26 -4.10
N GLU A 292 -22.62 -15.70 -4.14
CA GLU A 292 -22.39 -14.35 -4.68
C GLU A 292 -22.67 -14.25 -6.18
N ILE A 293 -22.29 -15.26 -6.97
CA ILE A 293 -22.63 -15.33 -8.40
C ILE A 293 -24.15 -15.37 -8.59
N ALA A 294 -24.87 -16.14 -7.77
CA ALA A 294 -26.33 -16.20 -7.81
C ALA A 294 -26.98 -14.86 -7.46
N ALA A 295 -26.51 -14.18 -6.42
CA ALA A 295 -26.98 -12.85 -6.04
C ALA A 295 -26.78 -11.83 -7.17
N LEU A 296 -25.60 -11.81 -7.79
CA LEU A 296 -25.32 -10.91 -8.92
C LEU A 296 -26.20 -11.19 -10.15
N MET A 297 -26.56 -12.46 -10.40
CA MET A 297 -27.48 -12.78 -11.49
C MET A 297 -28.89 -12.25 -11.24
N GLN A 298 -29.37 -12.26 -9.99
CA GLN A 298 -30.65 -11.66 -9.62
C GLN A 298 -30.63 -10.13 -9.78
N ASP A 299 -29.57 -9.48 -9.27
CA ASP A 299 -29.39 -8.03 -9.41
C ASP A 299 -29.35 -7.59 -10.89
N GLU A 300 -28.71 -8.37 -11.76
CA GLU A 300 -28.64 -8.08 -13.21
C GLU A 300 -30.04 -8.12 -13.85
N VAL A 301 -30.89 -9.07 -13.46
CA VAL A 301 -32.28 -9.19 -13.93
C VAL A 301 -33.13 -8.01 -13.44
N ASP A 302 -33.01 -7.64 -12.15
CA ASP A 302 -33.76 -6.53 -11.56
C ASP A 302 -33.37 -5.17 -12.15
N LEU A 303 -32.11 -5.00 -12.53
CA LEU A 303 -31.58 -3.77 -13.12
C LEU A 303 -31.85 -3.66 -14.62
N ALA A 304 -32.00 -4.77 -15.34
CA ALA A 304 -32.39 -4.77 -16.76
C ALA A 304 -33.74 -4.05 -17.00
N GLY A 305 -34.58 -3.93 -15.97
CA GLY A 305 -35.81 -3.13 -16.00
C GLY A 305 -35.66 -1.61 -15.81
N LYS A 306 -34.46 -1.06 -15.57
CA LYS A 306 -34.23 0.37 -15.20
C LYS A 306 -33.19 1.07 -16.10
N SER A 307 -33.54 2.21 -16.70
CA SER A 307 -32.78 2.88 -17.79
C SER A 307 -31.55 3.73 -17.38
N ARG A 308 -30.62 3.20 -16.56
CA ARG A 308 -29.32 3.87 -16.28
C ARG A 308 -28.15 2.92 -16.52
N TYR A 309 -27.62 2.88 -17.75
CA TYR A 309 -27.16 1.61 -18.33
C TYR A 309 -25.77 1.59 -19.01
N SER A 310 -24.70 2.10 -18.42
CA SER A 310 -23.35 1.82 -18.98
C SER A 310 -22.28 1.49 -17.95
N THR A 311 -22.08 2.35 -16.95
CA THR A 311 -21.01 2.15 -15.95
C THR A 311 -21.32 0.99 -15.00
N ALA A 312 -22.56 0.88 -14.52
CA ALA A 312 -22.97 -0.21 -13.63
C ALA A 312 -22.79 -1.59 -14.30
N VAL A 313 -23.23 -1.72 -15.55
CA VAL A 313 -23.10 -2.96 -16.34
C VAL A 313 -21.64 -3.39 -16.50
N LYS A 314 -20.71 -2.45 -16.69
CA LYS A 314 -19.29 -2.74 -16.77
C LYS A 314 -18.77 -3.31 -15.45
N VAL A 315 -19.13 -2.70 -14.32
CA VAL A 315 -18.75 -3.16 -12.98
C VAL A 315 -19.31 -4.56 -12.70
N PHE A 316 -20.57 -4.82 -13.04
CA PHE A 316 -21.17 -6.16 -12.90
C PHE A 316 -20.42 -7.22 -13.71
N LYS A 317 -20.09 -6.92 -14.98
CA LYS A 317 -19.34 -7.85 -15.83
C LYS A 317 -17.94 -8.13 -15.31
N GLU A 318 -17.27 -7.12 -14.75
CA GLU A 318 -15.94 -7.26 -14.16
C GLU A 318 -15.98 -8.09 -12.87
N LYS A 319 -16.89 -7.80 -11.94
CA LYS A 319 -17.08 -8.59 -10.72
C LYS A 319 -17.44 -10.04 -11.04
N ARG A 320 -18.34 -10.26 -12.00
CA ARG A 320 -18.72 -11.61 -12.46
C ARG A 320 -17.53 -12.38 -13.03
N ALA A 321 -16.72 -11.75 -13.88
CA ALA A 321 -15.49 -12.38 -14.39
C ALA A 321 -14.52 -12.72 -13.24
N GLY A 322 -14.36 -11.81 -12.28
CA GLY A 322 -13.60 -12.03 -11.05
C GLY A 322 -14.03 -13.27 -10.27
N LEU A 323 -15.34 -13.44 -10.05
CA LEU A 323 -15.90 -14.59 -9.33
C LEU A 323 -15.72 -15.92 -10.06
N TYR A 324 -15.89 -15.96 -11.38
CA TYR A 324 -15.61 -17.17 -12.16
C TYR A 324 -14.11 -17.52 -12.16
N SER A 325 -13.24 -16.51 -12.24
CA SER A 325 -11.79 -16.70 -12.11
C SER A 325 -11.42 -17.19 -10.72
N ALA A 326 -12.06 -16.69 -9.66
CA ALA A 326 -11.91 -17.18 -8.29
C ALA A 326 -12.31 -18.65 -8.14
N LEU A 327 -13.45 -19.08 -8.71
CA LEU A 327 -13.85 -20.50 -8.71
C LEU A 327 -12.82 -21.38 -9.41
N THR A 328 -12.40 -20.97 -10.62
CA THR A 328 -11.41 -21.72 -11.41
C THR A 328 -10.08 -21.82 -10.67
N MET A 329 -9.69 -20.77 -9.97
CA MET A 329 -8.49 -20.74 -9.14
C MET A 329 -8.55 -21.76 -8.00
N LEU A 330 -9.69 -21.87 -7.31
CA LEU A 330 -9.85 -22.90 -6.28
C LEU A 330 -9.67 -24.32 -6.85
N ASP A 331 -10.22 -24.59 -8.04
CA ASP A 331 -10.06 -25.89 -8.69
C ASP A 331 -8.60 -26.18 -9.07
N VAL A 332 -7.82 -25.15 -9.42
CA VAL A 332 -6.38 -25.29 -9.68
C VAL A 332 -5.62 -25.57 -8.40
N PHE A 333 -5.82 -24.79 -7.33
CA PHE A 333 -5.10 -25.01 -6.07
C PHE A 333 -5.50 -26.32 -5.37
N GLU A 334 -6.74 -26.80 -5.55
CA GLU A 334 -7.15 -28.13 -5.08
C GLU A 334 -6.40 -29.26 -5.81
N LYS A 335 -6.09 -29.10 -7.10
CA LYS A 335 -5.43 -30.15 -7.92
C LYS A 335 -3.91 -30.05 -7.96
N ALA A 336 -3.37 -28.83 -7.92
CA ALA A 336 -1.97 -28.54 -8.21
C ALA A 336 -1.29 -27.69 -7.13
N GLY A 337 -1.98 -27.35 -6.04
CA GLY A 337 -1.43 -26.52 -4.97
C GLY A 337 -0.12 -27.07 -4.40
N ASP A 338 -0.06 -28.37 -4.11
CA ASP A 338 1.15 -28.98 -3.53
C ASP A 338 2.34 -28.94 -4.50
N ALA A 339 2.09 -29.08 -5.81
CA ALA A 339 3.12 -28.96 -6.83
C ALA A 339 3.60 -27.50 -6.99
N ILE A 340 2.70 -26.53 -6.88
CA ILE A 340 3.04 -25.10 -6.87
C ILE A 340 3.91 -24.77 -5.67
N ASP A 341 3.57 -25.26 -4.47
CA ASP A 341 4.37 -25.04 -3.27
C ASP A 341 5.76 -25.67 -3.39
N ALA A 342 5.82 -26.91 -3.88
CA ALA A 342 7.08 -27.60 -4.10
C ALA A 342 7.99 -26.82 -5.07
N TYR A 343 7.41 -26.23 -6.12
CA TYR A 343 8.15 -25.37 -7.05
C TYR A 343 8.70 -24.11 -6.35
N LEU A 344 7.88 -23.42 -5.58
CA LEU A 344 8.30 -22.21 -4.85
C LEU A 344 9.39 -22.51 -3.81
N GLN A 345 9.37 -23.71 -3.21
CA GLN A 345 10.39 -24.16 -2.26
C GLN A 345 11.68 -24.64 -2.94
N ALA A 346 11.59 -25.31 -4.10
CA ALA A 346 12.76 -25.80 -4.83
C ALA A 346 13.69 -24.67 -5.29
N ASP A 347 13.14 -23.50 -5.58
CA ASP A 347 13.89 -22.31 -5.97
C ASP A 347 14.65 -21.65 -4.78
N VAL A 348 14.39 -22.08 -3.55
CA VAL A 348 15.18 -21.72 -2.35
C VAL A 348 16.42 -22.61 -2.22
N ILE A 349 16.35 -23.85 -2.68
CA ILE A 349 17.43 -24.86 -2.53
C ILE A 349 18.51 -24.68 -3.61
N ASN A 350 18.18 -24.15 -4.79
CA ASN A 350 19.14 -23.91 -5.88
C ASN A 350 19.99 -22.62 -5.73
N LYS A 351 20.09 -22.07 -4.52
CA LYS A 351 20.98 -20.94 -4.17
C LYS A 351 21.73 -21.17 -2.85
N LEU A 352 22.36 -22.34 -2.75
CA LEU A 352 23.62 -22.56 -2.00
C LEU A 352 24.72 -22.84 -3.03
#